data_AF-A0A1C3WHP6-F1
#
_entry.id   AF-A0A1C3WHP6-F1
#
_cell.length_a   1.000
_cell.length_b   1.000
_cell.length_c   1.000
_cell.angle_alpha   90.00
_cell.angle_beta   90.00
_cell.angle_gamma   90.00
#
_symmetry.space_group_name_H-M   'P 1'
#
loop_
_entity.id
_entity.type
_entity.pdbx_description
1 polymer ?
#
loop_
_entity_poly.entity_id
_entity_poly.type
_entity_poly.pdbx_seq_one_letter_code
_entity_poly.pdbx_strand_id
1 'polypeptide(L)'
;MNQNPKDWKAYDQFAYGIDTNRLPTTNALSGSSYMIDFDDGRKLALVFSKGKVQWSDGKNSATEKVEVIEVAPDTFFVEIIFADRPKEAETLILNVSSRRVLSI
;
A
#
# COMPACT_ATOMS: atom_id res chain seq x y z
N MET A 1 -0.76 -30.45 12.95
CA MET A 1 -0.90 -31.13 11.64
C MET A 1 -1.72 -30.21 10.74
N ASN A 2 -1.17 -29.76 9.62
CA ASN A 2 -1.87 -28.88 8.68
C ASN A 2 -2.96 -29.69 7.96
N GLN A 3 -4.23 -29.34 8.19
CA GLN A 3 -5.42 -29.95 7.60
C GLN A 3 -5.76 -29.32 6.24
N ASN A 4 -4.76 -29.02 5.41
CA ASN A 4 -5.06 -28.42 4.10
C ASN A 4 -5.57 -29.51 3.15
N PRO A 5 -6.66 -29.25 2.39
CA PRO A 5 -7.09 -30.14 1.32
C PRO A 5 -5.92 -30.41 0.36
N LYS A 6 -5.78 -31.66 -0.11
CA LYS A 6 -4.63 -32.11 -0.91
C LYS A 6 -4.38 -31.28 -2.17
N ASP A 7 -5.42 -30.65 -2.71
CA ASP A 7 -5.36 -29.90 -3.97
C ASP A 7 -5.23 -28.38 -3.77
N TRP A 8 -5.15 -27.90 -2.52
CA TRP A 8 -5.00 -26.47 -2.24
C TRP A 8 -3.54 -26.05 -2.32
N LYS A 9 -3.26 -25.08 -3.19
CA LYS A 9 -1.97 -24.41 -3.24
C LYS A 9 -1.77 -23.51 -2.02
N ALA A 10 -0.54 -23.45 -1.52
CA ALA A 10 -0.14 -22.39 -0.60
C ALA A 10 -0.10 -21.03 -1.33
N TYR A 11 -0.17 -19.94 -0.58
CA TYR A 11 -0.16 -18.58 -1.14
C TYR A 11 1.06 -18.34 -2.06
N ASP A 12 2.25 -18.73 -1.63
CA ASP A 12 3.49 -18.57 -2.43
C ASP A 12 3.47 -19.38 -3.74
N GLN A 13 2.79 -20.53 -3.73
CA GLN A 13 2.61 -21.35 -4.92
C GLN A 13 1.59 -20.75 -5.90
N PHE A 14 0.66 -19.94 -5.39
CA PHE A 14 -0.26 -19.16 -6.20
C PHE A 14 0.43 -17.93 -6.81
N ALA A 15 1.33 -17.29 -6.07
CA ALA A 15 2.07 -16.11 -6.53
C ALA A 15 3.01 -16.37 -7.71
N TYR A 16 3.33 -17.63 -8.01
CA TYR A 16 4.20 -17.96 -9.13
C TYR A 16 3.55 -17.65 -10.50
N GLY A 17 4.13 -16.70 -11.24
CA GLY A 17 3.76 -16.38 -12.63
C GLY A 17 2.57 -15.42 -12.80
N ILE A 18 1.97 -14.93 -11.72
CA ILE A 18 0.83 -13.97 -11.79
C ILE A 18 1.27 -12.52 -12.05
N ASP A 19 2.57 -12.24 -12.01
CA ASP A 19 3.15 -10.91 -12.19
C ASP A 19 3.37 -10.51 -13.66
N THR A 20 3.12 -11.42 -14.62
CA THR A 20 3.34 -11.21 -16.06
C THR A 20 2.75 -9.91 -16.60
N ASN A 21 1.54 -9.52 -16.15
CA ASN A 21 0.84 -8.32 -16.62
C ASN A 21 0.78 -7.22 -15.55
N ARG A 22 1.64 -7.26 -14.54
CA ARG A 22 1.65 -6.27 -13.46
C ARG A 22 2.04 -4.91 -14.03
N LEU A 23 1.25 -3.88 -13.71
CA LEU A 23 1.63 -2.50 -14.00
C LEU A 23 2.95 -2.18 -13.28
N PRO A 24 3.84 -1.38 -13.89
CA PRO A 24 5.10 -1.02 -13.27
C PRO A 24 4.85 -0.12 -12.05
N THR A 25 5.75 -0.21 -11.07
CA THR A 25 5.79 0.77 -9.98
C THR A 25 6.31 2.12 -10.49
N THR A 26 5.88 3.19 -9.84
CA THR A 26 6.27 4.57 -10.14
C THR A 26 6.86 5.25 -8.92
N ASN A 27 7.65 6.30 -9.14
CA ASN A 27 8.14 7.20 -8.10
C ASN A 27 7.43 8.55 -8.13
N ALA A 28 6.30 8.68 -8.83
CA ALA A 28 5.59 9.95 -9.04
C ALA A 28 5.25 10.70 -7.73
N LEU A 29 5.03 9.97 -6.64
CA LEU A 29 4.76 10.56 -5.33
C LEU A 29 6.03 10.92 -4.53
N SER A 30 7.23 10.55 -4.97
CA SER A 30 8.47 10.81 -4.23
C SER A 30 8.68 12.31 -4.01
N GLY A 31 8.98 12.70 -2.77
CA GLY A 31 9.15 14.10 -2.37
C GLY A 31 7.84 14.81 -2.00
N SER A 32 6.69 14.14 -2.08
CA SER A 32 5.39 14.68 -1.65
C SER A 32 5.02 14.22 -0.24
N SER A 33 4.10 14.96 0.38
CA SER A 33 3.54 14.64 1.69
C SER A 33 2.03 14.81 1.69
N TYR A 34 1.32 13.92 2.38
CA TYR A 34 -0.13 13.94 2.50
C TYR A 34 -0.54 13.81 3.96
N MET A 35 -1.54 14.59 4.35
CA MET A 35 -2.28 14.40 5.60
C MET A 35 -3.69 13.98 5.22
N ILE A 36 -4.10 12.81 5.67
CA ILE A 36 -5.38 12.20 5.37
C ILE A 36 -6.20 12.18 6.64
N ASP A 37 -7.39 12.76 6.59
CA ASP A 37 -8.44 12.64 7.59
C ASP A 37 -9.54 11.76 7.03
N PHE A 38 -9.83 10.64 7.69
CA PHE A 38 -10.89 9.71 7.31
C PHE A 38 -12.20 10.03 8.04
N ASP A 39 -13.32 9.62 7.45
CA ASP A 39 -14.67 9.89 7.98
C ASP A 39 -14.93 9.24 9.36
N ASP A 40 -14.19 8.17 9.70
CA ASP A 40 -14.23 7.51 11.01
C ASP A 40 -13.36 8.20 12.09
N GLY A 41 -12.73 9.33 11.73
CA GLY A 41 -11.84 10.09 12.60
C GLY A 41 -10.39 9.59 12.62
N ARG A 42 -10.06 8.50 11.91
CA ARG A 42 -8.67 8.06 11.74
C ARG A 42 -7.90 9.12 10.96
N LYS A 43 -6.62 9.27 11.31
CA LYS A 43 -5.69 10.16 10.61
C LYS A 43 -4.49 9.36 10.13
N LEU A 44 -3.98 9.71 8.95
CA LEU A 44 -2.78 9.12 8.40
C LEU A 44 -1.93 10.20 7.73
N ALA A 45 -0.73 10.41 8.26
CA ALA A 45 0.28 11.26 7.64
C ALA A 45 1.27 10.40 6.86
N LEU A 46 1.59 10.82 5.63
CA LEU A 46 2.49 10.11 4.72
C LEU A 46 3.52 11.08 4.15
N VAL A 47 4.78 10.69 4.14
CA VAL A 47 5.87 11.39 3.45
C VAL A 47 6.58 10.40 2.55
N PHE A 48 6.44 10.59 1.24
CA PHE A 48 6.93 9.67 0.24
C PHE A 48 8.38 9.96 -0.14
N SER A 49 9.16 8.90 -0.26
CA SER A 49 10.49 8.90 -0.85
C SER A 49 10.63 7.70 -1.80
N LYS A 50 11.75 7.58 -2.49
CA LYS A 50 11.94 6.54 -3.50
C LYS A 50 11.81 5.13 -2.90
N GLY A 51 10.69 4.45 -3.19
CA GLY A 51 10.36 3.10 -2.71
C GLY A 51 10.11 2.98 -1.20
N LYS A 52 9.95 4.10 -0.49
CA LYS A 52 9.66 4.12 0.95
C LYS A 52 8.66 5.20 1.31
N VAL A 53 7.93 4.97 2.40
CA VAL A 53 7.04 5.98 2.99
C VAL A 53 7.31 6.07 4.49
N GLN A 54 7.46 7.30 4.98
CA GLN A 54 7.33 7.55 6.41
C GLN A 54 5.85 7.78 6.69
N TRP A 55 5.28 6.98 7.59
CA TRP A 55 3.87 7.06 7.94
C TRP A 55 3.68 7.39 9.43
N SER A 56 2.54 7.97 9.78
CA SER A 56 2.08 8.06 11.16
C SER A 56 0.56 8.07 11.25
N ASP A 57 0.02 7.30 12.20
CA ASP A 57 -1.42 7.24 12.52
C ASP A 57 -1.79 8.10 13.76
N GLY A 58 -0.85 8.96 14.21
CA GLY A 58 -0.97 9.77 15.42
C GLY A 58 -0.61 9.03 16.73
N LYS A 59 -0.49 7.70 16.71
CA LYS A 59 -0.05 6.88 17.86
C LYS A 59 1.31 6.23 17.59
N ASN A 60 1.49 5.75 16.37
CA ASN A 60 2.66 5.07 15.87
C ASN A 60 3.21 5.82 14.67
N SER A 61 4.48 5.55 14.35
CA SER A 61 5.12 6.02 13.14
C SER A 61 6.31 5.14 12.81
N ALA A 62 6.53 4.88 11.52
CA ALA A 62 7.71 4.18 11.04
C ALA A 62 8.03 4.58 9.60
N THR A 63 9.17 4.13 9.10
CA THR A 63 9.50 4.20 7.67
C THR A 63 9.41 2.80 7.10
N GLU A 64 8.51 2.60 6.14
CA GLU A 64 8.23 1.29 5.55
C GLU A 64 8.53 1.29 4.07
N LYS A 65 8.62 0.08 3.50
CA LYS A 65 8.60 -0.08 2.04
C LYS A 65 7.21 0.27 1.52
N VAL A 66 7.18 0.88 0.35
CA VAL A 66 5.92 1.21 -0.32
C VAL A 66 6.04 0.88 -1.79
N GLU A 67 4.97 0.32 -2.34
CA GLU A 67 4.78 0.23 -3.78
C GLU A 67 3.73 1.25 -4.21
N VAL A 68 4.04 2.01 -5.25
CA VAL A 68 3.11 2.99 -5.83
C VAL A 68 2.91 2.63 -7.29
N ILE A 69 1.67 2.48 -7.71
CA ILE A 69 1.28 2.15 -9.09
C ILE A 69 0.31 3.23 -9.56
N GLU A 70 0.61 3.88 -10.67
CA GLU A 70 -0.35 4.79 -11.31
C GLU A 70 -1.31 3.98 -12.16
N VAL A 71 -2.59 3.97 -11.77
CA VAL A 71 -3.63 3.14 -12.42
C VAL A 71 -4.51 3.94 -13.38
N ALA A 72 -4.51 5.26 -13.23
CA ALA A 72 -5.12 6.24 -14.11
C ALA A 72 -4.45 7.61 -13.83
N PRO A 73 -4.62 8.63 -14.68
CA PRO A 73 -4.05 9.95 -14.42
C PRO A 73 -4.37 10.44 -13.00
N ASP A 74 -3.32 10.87 -12.28
CA ASP A 74 -3.39 11.38 -10.91
C ASP A 74 -3.96 10.38 -9.87
N THR A 75 -4.14 9.10 -10.22
CA THR A 75 -4.74 8.06 -9.38
C THR A 75 -3.74 6.94 -9.13
N PHE A 76 -3.42 6.75 -7.85
CA PHE A 76 -2.35 5.84 -7.42
C PHE A 76 -2.90 4.78 -6.49
N PHE A 77 -2.53 3.53 -6.75
CA PHE A 77 -2.57 2.46 -5.76
C PHE A 77 -1.28 2.53 -4.96
N VAL A 78 -1.39 2.68 -3.65
CA VAL A 78 -0.27 2.75 -2.71
C VAL A 78 -0.41 1.59 -1.75
N GLU A 79 0.59 0.70 -1.74
CA GLU A 79 0.65 -0.44 -0.84
C GLU A 79 1.77 -0.24 0.17
N ILE A 80 1.42 -0.10 1.45
CA ILE A 80 2.40 0.00 2.54
C ILE A 80 2.65 -1.39 3.11
N ILE A 81 3.90 -1.83 3.05
CA ILE A 81 4.31 -3.17 3.51
C ILE A 81 4.98 -3.01 4.88
N PHE A 82 4.22 -3.28 5.94
CA PHE A 82 4.69 -3.14 7.32
C PHE A 82 5.65 -4.26 7.71
N ALA A 83 6.90 -3.93 8.02
CA ALA A 83 7.89 -4.92 8.46
C ALA A 83 7.51 -5.58 9.80
N ASP A 84 7.02 -4.77 10.75
CA ASP A 84 6.73 -5.22 12.12
C ASP A 84 5.28 -5.71 12.31
N ARG A 85 4.46 -5.66 11.26
CA ARG A 85 3.04 -6.07 11.30
C ARG A 85 2.71 -7.05 10.17
N PRO A 86 3.20 -8.30 10.24
CA PRO A 86 3.16 -9.25 9.11
C PRO A 86 1.75 -9.73 8.73
N LYS A 87 0.71 -9.32 9.46
CA LYS A 87 -0.70 -9.63 9.19
C LYS A 87 -1.52 -8.39 8.84
N GLU A 88 -0.86 -7.25 8.73
CA GLU A 88 -1.46 -5.98 8.35
C GLU A 88 -0.87 -5.53 7.02
N ALA A 89 -1.72 -4.94 6.21
CA ALA A 89 -1.37 -4.20 5.01
C ALA A 89 -2.28 -2.98 4.98
N GLU A 90 -1.82 -1.89 4.39
CA GLU A 90 -2.64 -0.70 4.16
C GLU A 90 -2.56 -0.37 2.68
N THR A 91 -3.68 -0.56 1.98
CA THR A 91 -3.80 -0.16 0.57
C THR A 91 -4.57 1.15 0.49
N LEU A 92 -3.98 2.15 -0.16
CA LEU A 92 -4.65 3.41 -0.46
C LEU A 92 -4.90 3.55 -1.96
N ILE A 93 -6.11 3.96 -2.33
CA ILE A 93 -6.42 4.48 -3.65
C ILE A 93 -6.46 6.00 -3.53
N LEU A 94 -5.35 6.65 -3.90
CA LEU A 94 -5.15 8.08 -3.76
C LEU A 94 -5.35 8.78 -5.10
N ASN A 95 -6.34 9.66 -5.19
CA ASN A 95 -6.45 10.60 -6.31
C ASN A 95 -6.00 11.99 -5.86
N VAL A 96 -4.86 12.44 -6.38
CA VAL A 96 -4.23 13.70 -5.95
C VAL A 96 -4.91 14.93 -6.54
N SER A 97 -5.57 14.78 -7.70
CA SER A 97 -6.31 15.86 -8.38
C SER A 97 -7.60 16.20 -7.64
N SER A 98 -8.42 15.20 -7.32
CA SER A 98 -9.67 15.37 -6.57
C SER A 98 -9.47 15.45 -5.05
N ARG A 99 -8.27 15.15 -4.56
CA ARG A 99 -7.94 15.02 -3.12
C ARG A 99 -8.85 14.05 -2.39
N ARG A 100 -9.12 12.91 -3.02
CA ARG A 100 -9.94 11.85 -2.45
C ARG A 100 -9.08 10.62 -2.25
N VAL A 101 -9.39 9.88 -1.21
CA VAL A 101 -8.69 8.64 -0.87
C VAL A 101 -9.68 7.61 -0.36
N LEU A 102 -9.47 6.37 -0.78
CA LEU A 102 -10.02 5.18 -0.15
C LEU A 102 -8.87 4.43 0.53
N SER A 103 -9.10 3.92 1.72
CA SER A 103 -8.19 3.07 2.47
C SER A 103 -8.86 1.71 2.71
N ILE A 104 -8.09 0.64 2.58
CA ILE A 104 -8.50 -0.76 2.74
C ILE A 104 -7.56 -1.42 3.74
#